data_AF-A0A1S3VCG3-F1
#
_entry.id   AF-A0A1S3VCG3-F1
#
_cell.length_a   1.000
_cell.length_b   1.000
_cell.length_c   1.000
_cell.angle_alpha   90.00
_cell.angle_beta   90.00
_cell.angle_gamma   90.00
#
_symmetry.space_group_name_H-M   'P 1'
#
loop_
_entity.id
_entity.type
_entity.pdbx_description
1 polymer ?
#
loop_
_entity_poly.entity_id
_entity_poly.type
_entity_poly.pdbx_seq_one_letter_code
_entity_poly.pdbx_strand_id
1 'polypeptide(L)'
;MNGAGKPSSVKRRANNHTTPANGVKVANGAMAKTASTHFSDASFMKWTVADAVHVATHHWIPCLFALGLLFFMGVEYTLFMVPPSSPPFDLGFIATRHLHAILESSPDLNTLLAALNTVFVGMQTTYILWTWLIEGRPRATISTLFMFTCRGILGYSTQLPLPQEFLGSGADFPVGNVSFFLFFSGHVAGSVIASLDMRRMQRKELAWTFDVLNVLQAVRLLGTRGHYTIDLAVGVGAGILFDSLAGKYEDSKRKGAALTTKHDFS
;
A
#
# COMPACT_ATOMS: atom_id res chain seq x y z
N MET A 1 -27.84 18.46 -62.41
CA MET A 1 -26.76 17.48 -62.67
C MET A 1 -26.10 17.23 -61.31
N ASN A 2 -26.60 16.33 -60.44
CA ASN A 2 -26.71 14.86 -60.56
C ASN A 2 -25.30 14.23 -60.51
N GLY A 3 -24.92 13.34 -59.58
CA GLY A 3 -25.57 12.78 -58.36
C GLY A 3 -24.52 12.59 -57.25
N ALA A 4 -24.82 12.36 -55.96
CA ALA A 4 -25.58 11.28 -55.32
C ALA A 4 -24.93 9.88 -55.48
N GLY A 5 -24.55 9.13 -54.41
CA GLY A 5 -24.45 9.51 -52.99
C GLY A 5 -24.36 8.33 -51.99
N LYS A 6 -24.43 8.69 -50.69
CA LYS A 6 -24.72 7.88 -49.46
C LYS A 6 -23.70 6.83 -48.93
N PRO A 7 -23.61 6.69 -47.58
CA PRO A 7 -22.75 5.71 -46.90
C PRO A 7 -23.46 4.38 -46.59
N SER A 8 -22.69 3.34 -46.23
CA SER A 8 -23.18 2.02 -45.84
C SER A 8 -23.21 1.82 -44.30
N SER A 9 -24.35 1.35 -43.78
CA SER A 9 -24.47 0.85 -42.40
C SER A 9 -25.46 -0.31 -42.34
N VAL A 10 -25.02 -1.50 -41.88
CA VAL A 10 -25.85 -2.71 -41.85
C VAL A 10 -25.66 -3.52 -40.56
N LYS A 11 -26.62 -3.32 -39.65
CA LYS A 11 -27.31 -4.33 -38.81
C LYS A 11 -26.49 -5.46 -38.15
N ARG A 12 -26.41 -5.37 -36.82
CA ARG A 12 -26.54 -6.53 -35.90
C ARG A 12 -27.73 -7.41 -36.33
N ARG A 13 -27.59 -8.74 -36.26
CA ARG A 13 -28.69 -9.70 -36.44
C ARG A 13 -28.78 -10.62 -35.23
N ALA A 14 -29.91 -10.60 -34.53
CA ALA A 14 -30.27 -11.64 -33.57
C ALA A 14 -30.92 -12.82 -34.31
N ASN A 15 -30.76 -14.03 -33.79
CA ASN A 15 -31.52 -15.21 -34.19
C ASN A 15 -32.40 -15.66 -33.03
N ASN A 16 -33.64 -16.06 -33.34
CA ASN A 16 -34.67 -16.35 -32.35
C ASN A 16 -34.67 -17.83 -31.90
N HIS A 17 -35.31 -18.07 -30.75
CA HIS A 17 -35.84 -19.37 -30.37
C HIS A 17 -36.71 -19.99 -31.48
N THR A 18 -36.63 -21.31 -31.63
CA THR A 18 -37.68 -22.13 -32.25
C THR A 18 -37.89 -23.39 -31.41
N THR A 19 -39.12 -23.62 -30.96
CA THR A 19 -39.49 -24.75 -30.09
C THR A 19 -40.62 -25.55 -30.75
N PRO A 20 -40.48 -26.87 -30.96
CA PRO A 20 -41.59 -27.78 -31.24
C PRO A 20 -42.14 -28.43 -29.95
N ALA A 21 -43.34 -28.99 -29.98
CA ALA A 21 -44.09 -29.40 -28.79
C ALA A 21 -44.34 -30.91 -28.65
N ASN A 22 -44.43 -31.35 -27.37
CA ASN A 22 -45.15 -32.49 -26.79
C ASN A 22 -45.22 -33.85 -27.54
N GLY A 23 -44.65 -34.89 -26.90
CA GLY A 23 -44.91 -36.32 -27.14
C GLY A 23 -44.76 -37.13 -25.84
N VAL A 24 -45.54 -38.20 -25.66
CA VAL A 24 -45.75 -38.92 -24.38
C VAL A 24 -46.07 -40.41 -24.66
N LYS A 25 -45.66 -41.45 -23.90
CA LYS A 25 -44.82 -41.52 -22.67
C LYS A 25 -43.45 -42.17 -23.00
N VAL A 26 -42.87 -43.25 -22.44
CA VAL A 26 -43.13 -44.26 -21.37
C VAL A 26 -41.75 -44.56 -20.70
N ALA A 27 -41.67 -45.23 -19.54
CA ALA A 27 -40.41 -45.50 -18.82
C ALA A 27 -39.95 -46.97 -18.89
N ASN A 28 -38.62 -47.21 -18.82
CA ASN A 28 -38.00 -47.93 -17.69
C ASN A 28 -36.46 -48.00 -17.74
N GLY A 29 -35.84 -47.91 -16.56
CA GLY A 29 -34.65 -48.66 -16.12
C GLY A 29 -33.31 -48.57 -16.88
N ALA A 30 -32.38 -47.74 -16.38
CA ALA A 30 -30.97 -48.12 -16.19
C ALA A 30 -30.25 -47.14 -15.24
N MET A 31 -29.61 -47.62 -14.16
CA MET A 31 -28.75 -46.79 -13.31
C MET A 31 -27.33 -46.73 -13.86
N ALA A 32 -27.06 -45.75 -14.73
CA ALA A 32 -25.69 -45.40 -15.13
C ALA A 32 -25.20 -44.18 -14.33
N LYS A 33 -24.62 -44.42 -13.15
CA LYS A 33 -23.84 -43.38 -12.45
C LYS A 33 -22.50 -43.18 -13.17
N THR A 34 -22.52 -42.51 -14.32
CA THR A 34 -21.30 -42.01 -14.95
C THR A 34 -20.79 -40.84 -14.10
N ALA A 35 -20.02 -41.18 -13.07
CA ALA A 35 -19.28 -40.21 -12.26
C ALA A 35 -18.14 -39.64 -13.12
N SER A 36 -18.47 -38.72 -14.03
CA SER A 36 -17.51 -38.01 -14.86
C SER A 36 -16.50 -37.30 -13.96
N THR A 37 -15.26 -37.75 -14.02
CA THR A 37 -14.16 -37.32 -13.14
C THR A 37 -13.80 -35.86 -13.40
N HIS A 38 -14.41 -34.96 -12.63
CA HIS A 38 -14.28 -33.49 -12.70
C HIS A 38 -12.86 -32.93 -12.43
N PHE A 39 -11.83 -33.79 -12.45
CA PHE A 39 -10.41 -33.43 -12.34
C PHE A 39 -9.75 -33.09 -13.69
N SER A 40 -10.36 -33.48 -14.83
CA SER A 40 -9.73 -33.34 -16.16
C SER A 40 -9.74 -31.94 -16.76
N ASP A 41 -10.29 -30.94 -16.06
CA ASP A 41 -10.55 -29.60 -16.60
C ASP A 41 -9.79 -28.48 -15.86
N ALA A 42 -8.79 -28.84 -15.06
CA ALA A 42 -7.99 -27.90 -14.28
C ALA A 42 -7.18 -26.96 -15.20
N SER A 43 -7.29 -25.64 -14.96
CA SER A 43 -6.75 -24.59 -15.85
C SER A 43 -5.26 -24.76 -16.18
N PHE A 44 -4.44 -25.19 -15.22
CA PHE A 44 -3.00 -25.41 -15.43
C PHE A 44 -2.68 -26.54 -16.43
N MET A 45 -3.59 -27.50 -16.66
CA MET A 45 -3.40 -28.57 -17.64
C MET A 45 -3.50 -28.06 -19.09
N LYS A 46 -3.93 -26.81 -19.29
CA LYS A 46 -4.04 -26.13 -20.59
C LYS A 46 -2.88 -25.15 -20.84
N TRP A 47 -1.95 -24.99 -19.89
CA TRP A 47 -0.78 -24.12 -20.05
C TRP A 47 0.27 -24.76 -20.93
N THR A 48 0.78 -23.99 -21.88
CA THR A 48 1.99 -24.31 -22.65
C THR A 48 3.22 -23.64 -22.05
N VAL A 49 4.40 -24.03 -22.54
CA VAL A 49 5.67 -23.32 -22.22
C VAL A 49 5.60 -21.84 -22.65
N ALA A 50 4.88 -21.52 -23.73
CA ALA A 50 4.72 -20.14 -24.18
C ALA A 50 3.89 -19.31 -23.18
N ASP A 51 2.85 -19.88 -22.56
CA ASP A 51 2.05 -19.21 -21.53
C ASP A 51 2.88 -18.96 -20.27
N ALA A 52 3.69 -19.95 -19.85
CA ALA A 52 4.61 -19.79 -18.71
C ALA A 52 5.65 -18.68 -18.94
N VAL A 53 6.24 -18.61 -20.15
CA VAL A 53 7.18 -17.53 -20.54
C VAL A 53 6.47 -16.19 -20.67
N HIS A 54 5.23 -16.15 -21.18
CA HIS A 54 4.41 -14.94 -21.25
C HIS A 54 4.13 -14.39 -19.85
N VAL A 55 3.74 -15.23 -18.89
CA VAL A 55 3.52 -14.85 -17.50
C VAL A 55 4.83 -14.37 -16.85
N ALA A 56 5.95 -15.07 -17.04
CA ALA A 56 7.25 -14.66 -16.50
C ALA A 56 7.72 -13.28 -17.01
N THR A 57 7.39 -12.92 -18.25
CA THR A 57 7.80 -11.65 -18.88
C THR A 57 6.82 -10.49 -18.64
N HIS A 58 5.51 -10.75 -18.71
CA HIS A 58 4.47 -9.71 -18.60
C HIS A 58 3.93 -9.55 -17.17
N HIS A 59 4.05 -10.58 -16.33
CA HIS A 59 3.63 -10.61 -14.94
C HIS A 59 4.80 -10.97 -13.99
N TRP A 60 5.97 -10.39 -14.28
CA TRP A 60 7.21 -10.60 -13.52
C TRP A 60 7.08 -10.29 -12.02
N ILE A 61 6.19 -9.37 -11.62
CA ILE A 61 5.94 -9.04 -10.20
C ILE A 61 5.35 -10.25 -9.45
N PRO A 62 4.19 -10.82 -9.83
CA PRO A 62 3.73 -12.11 -9.32
C PRO A 62 4.79 -13.22 -9.30
N CYS A 63 5.61 -13.35 -10.35
CA CYS A 63 6.69 -14.35 -10.37
C CYS A 63 7.77 -14.08 -9.32
N LEU A 64 8.18 -12.83 -9.14
CA LEU A 64 9.14 -12.42 -8.11
C LEU A 64 8.58 -12.67 -6.70
N PHE A 65 7.29 -12.41 -6.48
CA PHE A 65 6.61 -12.73 -5.22
C PHE A 65 6.50 -14.24 -4.97
N ALA A 66 6.26 -15.06 -6.01
CA ALA A 66 6.24 -16.51 -5.90
C ALA A 66 7.64 -17.10 -5.57
N LEU A 67 8.69 -16.59 -6.21
CA LEU A 67 10.08 -16.94 -5.88
C LEU A 67 10.44 -16.51 -4.45
N GLY A 68 10.04 -15.30 -4.05
CA GLY A 68 10.22 -14.79 -2.69
C GLY A 68 9.49 -15.64 -1.64
N LEU A 69 8.26 -16.07 -1.92
CA LEU A 69 7.50 -16.97 -1.05
C LEU A 69 8.22 -18.31 -0.85
N LEU A 70 8.66 -18.96 -1.94
CA LEU A 70 9.38 -20.24 -1.86
C LEU A 70 10.72 -20.09 -1.11
N PHE A 71 11.43 -18.99 -1.31
CA PHE A 71 12.64 -18.66 -0.55
C PHE A 71 12.34 -18.48 0.95
N PHE A 72 11.34 -17.65 1.30
CA PHE A 72 11.02 -17.38 2.70
C PHE A 72 10.40 -18.58 3.44
N MET A 73 9.70 -19.49 2.76
CA MET A 73 9.33 -20.79 3.35
C MET A 73 10.56 -21.61 3.70
N GLY A 74 11.58 -21.65 2.83
CA GLY A 74 12.86 -22.30 3.12
C GLY A 74 13.62 -21.67 4.29
N VAL A 75 13.58 -20.34 4.40
CA VAL A 75 14.11 -19.59 5.56
C VAL A 75 13.31 -19.93 6.82
N GLU A 76 11.98 -19.92 6.79
CA GLU A 76 11.12 -20.21 7.95
C GLU A 76 11.41 -21.58 8.57
N TYR A 77 11.58 -22.62 7.75
CA TYR A 77 11.97 -23.96 8.21
C TYR A 77 13.41 -24.06 8.75
N THR A 78 14.26 -23.04 8.58
CA THR A 78 15.67 -23.02 9.01
C THR A 78 16.02 -21.86 9.93
N LEU A 79 15.05 -21.01 10.30
CA LEU A 79 15.26 -19.80 11.09
C LEU A 79 15.37 -20.11 12.58
N PHE A 80 16.57 -19.96 13.14
CA PHE A 80 16.76 -19.95 14.58
C PHE A 80 16.13 -18.69 15.19
N MET A 81 15.09 -18.88 16.00
CA MET A 81 14.40 -17.78 16.68
C MET A 81 15.31 -17.09 17.70
N VAL A 82 15.20 -15.77 17.77
CA VAL A 82 15.93 -14.91 18.72
C VAL A 82 15.54 -15.29 20.16
N PRO A 83 16.48 -15.46 21.10
CA PRO A 83 16.15 -15.81 22.48
C PRO A 83 15.27 -14.74 23.16
N PRO A 84 14.31 -15.10 24.02
CA PRO A 84 13.40 -14.14 24.68
C PRO A 84 14.08 -13.07 25.55
N SER A 85 15.35 -13.27 25.92
CA SER A 85 16.19 -12.33 26.66
C SER A 85 17.00 -11.37 25.79
N SER A 86 16.96 -11.52 24.47
CA SER A 86 17.69 -10.70 23.50
C SER A 86 16.81 -9.58 22.93
N PRO A 87 17.39 -8.43 22.52
CA PRO A 87 16.62 -7.38 21.83
C PRO A 87 16.07 -7.89 20.49
N PRO A 88 14.98 -7.31 19.96
CA PRO A 88 14.44 -7.69 18.66
C PRO A 88 15.48 -7.52 17.54
N PHE A 89 15.69 -8.57 16.75
CA PHE A 89 16.59 -8.54 15.60
C PHE A 89 16.01 -7.65 14.49
N ASP A 90 16.84 -6.76 13.95
CA ASP A 90 16.46 -5.85 12.87
C ASP A 90 17.55 -5.75 11.80
N LEU A 91 17.20 -6.08 10.56
CA LEU A 91 18.16 -6.09 9.45
C LEU A 91 18.57 -4.67 9.01
N GLY A 92 17.69 -3.68 9.17
CA GLY A 92 18.00 -2.29 8.89
C GLY A 92 19.01 -1.72 9.88
N PHE A 93 18.90 -2.04 11.17
CA PHE A 93 19.92 -1.69 12.18
C PHE A 93 21.30 -2.29 11.86
N ILE A 94 21.34 -3.51 11.33
CA ILE A 94 22.60 -4.14 10.86
C ILE A 94 23.14 -3.42 9.61
N ALA A 95 22.27 -3.06 8.66
CA ALA A 95 22.66 -2.32 7.46
C ALA A 95 23.15 -0.90 7.78
N THR A 96 22.55 -0.20 8.76
CA THR A 96 22.94 1.15 9.16
C THR A 96 24.01 1.21 10.24
N ARG A 97 24.56 0.09 10.72
CA ARG A 97 25.57 0.03 11.80
C ARG A 97 26.75 1.01 11.63
N HIS A 98 27.17 1.26 10.40
CA HIS A 98 28.26 2.19 10.09
C HIS A 98 27.83 3.66 10.20
N LEU A 99 26.61 3.98 9.74
CA LEU A 99 26.01 5.30 9.97
C LEU A 99 25.77 5.52 11.47
N HIS A 100 25.30 4.50 12.18
CA HIS A 100 25.09 4.53 13.63
C HIS A 100 26.36 4.94 14.39
N ALA A 101 27.48 4.24 14.16
CA ALA A 101 28.76 4.58 14.79
C ALA A 101 29.26 6.00 14.42
N ILE A 102 29.00 6.47 13.19
CA ILE A 102 29.34 7.85 12.79
C ILE A 102 28.50 8.86 13.58
N LEU A 103 27.19 8.63 13.75
CA LEU A 103 26.29 9.53 14.50
C LEU A 103 26.55 9.49 16.01
N GLU A 104 26.96 8.33 16.55
CA GLU A 104 27.42 8.19 17.94
C GLU A 104 28.70 9.00 18.17
N SER A 105 29.67 8.92 17.24
CA SER A 105 30.93 9.67 17.30
C SER A 105 30.79 11.18 17.05
N SER A 106 29.62 11.66 16.59
CA SER A 106 29.39 13.06 16.23
C SER A 106 27.99 13.55 16.64
N PRO A 107 27.84 13.99 17.90
CA PRO A 107 26.57 14.51 18.44
C PRO A 107 26.02 15.72 17.65
N ASP A 108 26.91 16.57 17.13
CA ASP A 108 26.54 17.73 16.29
C ASP A 108 25.93 17.28 14.96
N LEU A 109 26.49 16.25 14.32
CA LEU A 109 25.95 15.68 13.08
C LEU A 109 24.60 15.01 13.33
N ASN A 110 24.43 14.25 14.42
CA ASN A 110 23.13 13.69 14.77
C ASN A 110 22.10 14.80 15.01
N THR A 111 22.48 15.87 15.71
CA THR A 111 21.58 17.01 16.00
C THR A 111 21.24 17.81 14.74
N LEU A 112 22.16 17.97 13.79
CA LEU A 112 21.89 18.55 12.48
C LEU A 112 20.90 17.69 11.68
N LEU A 113 21.10 16.37 11.62
CA LEU A 113 20.17 15.46 10.93
C LEU A 113 18.81 15.35 11.64
N ALA A 114 18.77 15.49 12.97
CA ALA A 114 17.52 15.61 13.75
C ALA A 114 16.75 16.87 13.34
N ALA A 115 17.42 18.03 13.32
CA ALA A 115 16.83 19.29 12.89
C ALA A 115 16.32 19.22 11.44
N LEU A 116 17.07 18.59 10.52
CA LEU A 116 16.64 18.41 9.12
C LEU A 116 15.42 17.46 8.99
N ASN A 117 15.37 16.35 9.75
CA ASN A 117 14.17 15.52 9.84
C ASN A 117 12.97 16.32 10.37
N THR A 118 13.16 17.10 11.43
CA THR A 118 12.11 17.93 12.04
C THR A 118 11.59 19.02 11.09
N VAL A 119 12.48 19.67 10.33
CA VAL A 119 12.08 20.60 9.25
C VAL A 119 11.25 19.87 8.20
N PHE A 120 11.64 18.65 7.80
CA PHE A 120 10.88 17.88 6.82
C PHE A 120 9.49 17.42 7.34
N VAL A 121 9.35 17.05 8.61
CA VAL A 121 8.03 16.82 9.25
C VAL A 121 7.20 18.11 9.28
N GLY A 122 7.84 19.26 9.51
CA GLY A 122 7.22 20.58 9.35
C GLY A 122 6.71 20.83 7.93
N MET A 123 7.48 20.49 6.90
CA MET A 123 7.08 20.58 5.50
C MET A 123 5.90 19.66 5.15
N GLN A 124 5.91 18.41 5.65
CA GLN A 124 4.78 17.47 5.49
C GLN A 124 3.50 18.04 6.11
N THR A 125 3.58 18.48 7.37
CA THR A 125 2.44 19.05 8.12
C THR A 125 1.90 20.30 7.43
N THR A 126 2.79 21.22 7.03
CA THR A 126 2.45 22.45 6.31
C THR A 126 1.78 22.15 4.98
N TYR A 127 2.30 21.20 4.19
CA TYR A 127 1.69 20.79 2.93
C TYR A 127 0.29 20.22 3.13
N ILE A 128 0.12 19.26 4.06
CA ILE A 128 -1.17 18.61 4.33
C ILE A 128 -2.22 19.65 4.76
N LEU A 129 -1.87 20.55 5.68
CA LEU A 129 -2.78 21.63 6.11
C LEU A 129 -3.08 22.62 4.98
N TRP A 130 -2.08 23.01 4.17
CA TRP A 130 -2.27 23.88 3.00
C TRP A 130 -3.24 23.29 1.98
N THR A 131 -3.10 22.01 1.63
CA THR A 131 -3.99 21.36 0.65
C THR A 131 -5.44 21.32 1.09
N TRP A 132 -5.71 21.24 2.40
CA TRP A 132 -7.08 21.34 2.93
C TRP A 132 -7.56 22.79 3.04
N LEU A 133 -6.81 23.65 3.74
CA LEU A 133 -7.27 24.99 4.12
C LEU A 133 -7.27 26.01 2.97
N ILE A 134 -6.35 25.87 2.00
CA ILE A 134 -6.19 26.81 0.89
C ILE A 134 -6.65 26.21 -0.44
N GLU A 135 -6.33 24.94 -0.71
CA GLU A 135 -6.73 24.29 -1.97
C GLU A 135 -8.11 23.60 -1.89
N GLY A 136 -8.70 23.46 -0.70
CA GLY A 136 -10.02 22.84 -0.50
C GLY A 136 -10.05 21.33 -0.71
N ARG A 137 -8.92 20.64 -0.58
CA ARG A 137 -8.74 19.21 -0.92
C ARG A 137 -8.48 18.38 0.36
N PRO A 138 -9.54 17.92 1.07
CA PRO A 138 -9.38 17.36 2.41
C PRO A 138 -8.76 15.94 2.46
N ARG A 139 -8.66 15.22 1.33
CA ARG A 139 -8.13 13.85 1.27
C ARG A 139 -6.85 13.65 2.08
N ALA A 140 -5.82 14.46 1.87
CA ALA A 140 -4.54 14.32 2.58
C ALA A 140 -4.71 14.44 4.10
N THR A 141 -5.54 15.37 4.57
CA THR A 141 -5.87 15.54 5.99
C THR A 141 -6.68 14.37 6.54
N ILE A 142 -7.68 13.87 5.80
CA ILE A 142 -8.48 12.69 6.19
C ILE A 142 -7.59 11.45 6.31
N SER A 143 -6.70 11.21 5.33
CA SER A 143 -5.69 10.15 5.38
C SER A 143 -4.81 10.26 6.62
N THR A 144 -4.37 11.48 6.93
CA THR A 144 -3.49 11.79 8.07
C THR A 144 -4.19 11.56 9.41
N LEU A 145 -5.47 11.94 9.52
CA LEU A 145 -6.29 11.68 10.71
C LEU A 145 -6.52 10.18 10.93
N PHE A 146 -6.89 9.43 9.88
CA PHE A 146 -7.01 7.97 9.99
C PHE A 146 -5.67 7.32 10.37
N MET A 147 -4.58 7.75 9.73
CA MET A 147 -3.23 7.24 9.98
C MET A 147 -2.79 7.46 11.43
N PHE A 148 -2.84 8.69 11.94
CA PHE A 148 -2.42 8.97 13.33
C PHE A 148 -3.37 8.34 14.37
N THR A 149 -4.67 8.23 14.09
CA THR A 149 -5.62 7.55 14.98
C THR A 149 -5.29 6.05 15.08
N CYS A 150 -5.12 5.37 13.95
CA CYS A 150 -4.75 3.96 13.94
C CYS A 150 -3.34 3.72 14.52
N ARG A 151 -2.39 4.62 14.27
CA ARG A 151 -1.06 4.61 14.91
C ARG A 151 -1.16 4.70 16.43
N GLY A 152 -2.03 5.57 16.97
CA GLY A 152 -2.27 5.67 18.41
C GLY A 152 -2.82 4.38 19.02
N ILE A 153 -3.80 3.76 18.36
CA ILE A 153 -4.42 2.51 18.80
C ILE A 153 -3.43 1.34 18.73
N LEU A 154 -2.69 1.22 17.63
CA LEU A 154 -1.73 0.13 17.41
C LEU A 154 -0.50 0.27 18.32
N GLY A 155 0.07 1.46 18.46
CA GLY A 155 1.19 1.71 19.38
C GLY A 155 0.82 1.47 20.85
N TYR A 156 -0.39 1.85 21.27
CA TYR A 156 -0.87 1.52 22.62
C TYR A 156 -1.07 0.00 22.82
N SER A 157 -1.55 -0.70 21.79
CA SER A 157 -1.82 -2.15 21.84
C SER A 157 -0.56 -3.02 21.69
N THR A 158 0.46 -2.50 21.00
CA THR A 158 1.75 -3.17 20.72
C THR A 158 2.87 -2.14 20.72
N GLN A 159 3.60 -2.05 21.83
CA GLN A 159 4.77 -1.18 21.97
C GLN A 159 6.05 -1.92 21.55
N LEU A 160 6.91 -1.28 20.77
CA LEU A 160 8.25 -1.79 20.48
C LEU A 160 9.23 -1.26 21.53
N PRO A 161 10.14 -2.09 22.08
CA PRO A 161 11.07 -1.65 23.10
C PRO A 161 12.06 -0.64 22.52
N LEU A 162 12.40 0.39 23.31
CA LEU A 162 13.46 1.34 23.00
C LEU A 162 14.82 0.60 22.96
N PRO A 163 15.57 0.62 21.83
CA PRO A 163 16.93 0.12 21.80
C PRO A 163 17.82 0.90 22.77
N GLN A 164 18.68 0.21 23.51
CA GLN A 164 19.65 0.85 24.42
C GLN A 164 20.63 1.77 23.65
N GLU A 165 20.86 1.46 22.38
CA GLU A 165 21.68 2.21 21.42
C GLU A 165 20.90 3.36 20.74
N PHE A 166 19.83 3.91 21.34
CA PHE A 166 19.05 4.99 20.72
C PHE A 166 19.74 6.36 20.82
N LEU A 167 20.11 6.92 19.66
CA LEU A 167 20.76 8.23 19.52
C LEU A 167 19.74 9.35 19.34
N GLY A 168 18.96 9.65 20.37
CA GLY A 168 18.03 10.78 20.37
C GLY A 168 18.74 12.14 20.44
N SER A 169 18.14 13.17 19.84
CA SER A 169 18.56 14.58 19.97
C SER A 169 17.42 15.46 20.48
N GLY A 170 17.76 16.58 21.16
CA GLY A 170 16.77 17.59 21.55
C GLY A 170 16.11 18.31 20.36
N ALA A 171 16.65 18.16 19.14
CA ALA A 171 16.08 18.68 17.91
C ALA A 171 15.14 17.69 17.19
N ASP A 172 14.95 16.47 17.71
CA ASP A 172 13.99 15.50 17.17
C ASP A 172 12.54 15.92 17.47
N PHE A 173 11.64 15.75 16.49
CA PHE A 173 10.20 15.96 16.68
C PHE A 173 9.41 14.69 16.33
N PRO A 174 8.53 14.18 17.22
CA PRO A 174 8.35 14.61 18.62
C PRO A 174 9.61 14.31 19.46
N VAL A 175 9.86 15.14 20.47
CA VAL A 175 11.06 15.04 21.31
C VAL A 175 11.03 13.77 22.17
N GLY A 176 12.16 13.05 22.21
CA GLY A 176 12.35 11.89 23.08
C GLY A 176 11.60 10.63 22.64
N ASN A 177 11.30 9.74 23.60
CA ASN A 177 10.92 8.35 23.34
C ASN A 177 9.50 8.16 22.76
N VAL A 178 8.78 9.24 22.49
CA VAL A 178 7.38 9.25 22.01
C VAL A 178 7.20 8.47 20.70
N SER A 179 8.23 8.42 19.86
CA SER A 179 8.20 7.66 18.59
C SER A 179 8.03 6.15 18.79
N PHE A 180 8.59 5.57 19.85
CA PHE A 180 8.53 4.12 20.14
C PHE A 180 7.21 3.67 20.79
N PHE A 181 6.54 4.58 21.49
CA PHE A 181 5.17 4.38 22.00
C PHE A 181 4.13 4.30 20.86
N LEU A 182 4.51 4.69 19.64
CA LEU A 182 3.59 4.91 18.51
C LEU A 182 4.07 4.16 17.25
N PHE A 183 3.97 2.83 17.27
CA PHE A 183 4.03 1.99 16.07
C PHE A 183 2.77 2.22 15.21
N PHE A 184 2.82 2.36 13.88
CA PHE A 184 3.95 2.38 12.95
C PHE A 184 4.53 3.80 12.74
N SER A 185 5.55 3.99 11.91
CA SER A 185 6.24 5.28 11.77
C SER A 185 5.40 6.35 11.07
N GLY A 186 4.97 7.34 11.85
CA GLY A 186 4.14 8.45 11.37
C GLY A 186 4.85 9.38 10.39
N HIS A 187 6.17 9.58 10.56
CA HIS A 187 7.02 10.37 9.66
C HIS A 187 7.06 9.82 8.24
N VAL A 188 7.14 8.50 8.11
CA VAL A 188 7.14 7.82 6.82
C VAL A 188 5.76 7.84 6.19
N ALA A 189 4.72 7.54 6.98
CA ALA A 189 3.34 7.52 6.51
C ALA A 189 2.84 8.91 6.07
N GLY A 190 3.16 9.97 6.83
CA GLY A 190 2.82 11.36 6.50
C GLY A 190 3.45 11.83 5.20
N SER A 191 4.74 11.55 5.00
CA SER A 191 5.42 11.86 3.74
C SER A 191 4.85 11.08 2.54
N VAL A 192 4.48 9.81 2.72
CA VAL A 192 3.82 9.02 1.66
C VAL A 192 2.45 9.60 1.30
N ILE A 193 1.65 10.00 2.29
CA ILE A 193 0.36 10.67 2.05
C ILE A 193 0.55 11.98 1.26
N ALA A 194 1.54 12.79 1.62
CA ALA A 194 1.85 14.03 0.92
C ALA A 194 2.32 13.77 -0.53
N SER A 195 3.24 12.83 -0.75
CA SER A 195 3.75 12.45 -2.09
C SER A 195 2.64 11.90 -2.99
N LEU A 196 1.78 11.01 -2.47
CA LEU A 196 0.62 10.49 -3.20
C LEU A 196 -0.35 11.59 -3.64
N ASP A 197 -0.52 12.63 -2.82
CA ASP A 197 -1.36 13.77 -3.15
C ASP A 197 -0.73 14.70 -4.20
N MET A 198 0.57 15.01 -4.05
CA MET A 198 1.34 15.72 -5.07
C MET A 198 1.28 15.02 -6.43
N ARG A 199 1.40 13.68 -6.44
CA ARG A 199 1.30 12.83 -7.64
C ARG A 199 -0.07 12.91 -8.31
N ARG A 200 -1.18 12.96 -7.54
CA ARG A 200 -2.52 13.23 -8.10
C ARG A 200 -2.57 14.58 -8.80
N MET A 201 -2.05 15.62 -8.14
CA MET A 201 -2.02 17.00 -8.65
C MET A 201 -0.94 17.26 -9.71
N GLN A 202 -0.32 16.22 -10.27
CA GLN A 202 0.78 16.29 -11.24
C GLN A 202 2.03 17.07 -10.78
N ARG A 203 2.18 17.35 -9.48
CA ARG A 203 3.35 18.01 -8.86
C ARG A 203 4.51 17.02 -8.68
N LYS A 204 4.93 16.40 -9.79
CA LYS A 204 5.84 15.23 -9.81
C LYS A 204 7.19 15.51 -9.15
N GLU A 205 7.82 16.64 -9.44
CA GLU A 205 9.12 17.01 -8.86
C GLU A 205 9.06 17.18 -7.34
N LEU A 206 7.98 17.78 -6.83
CA LEU A 206 7.78 17.94 -5.39
C LEU A 206 7.52 16.59 -4.70
N ALA A 207 6.76 15.69 -5.35
CA ALA A 207 6.58 14.33 -4.86
C ALA A 207 7.90 13.55 -4.83
N TRP A 208 8.71 13.65 -5.89
CA TRP A 208 10.04 13.02 -5.96
C TRP A 208 10.98 13.55 -4.87
N THR A 209 10.93 14.86 -4.62
CA THR A 209 11.67 15.50 -3.52
C THR A 209 11.23 14.95 -2.17
N PHE A 210 9.92 14.82 -1.94
CA PHE A 210 9.38 14.21 -0.71
C PHE A 210 9.76 12.74 -0.58
N ASP A 211 9.74 11.96 -1.65
CA ASP A 211 10.14 10.54 -1.61
C ASP A 211 11.63 10.38 -1.27
N VAL A 212 12.51 11.20 -1.85
CA VAL A 212 13.95 11.21 -1.53
C VAL A 212 14.20 11.65 -0.09
N LEU A 213 13.57 12.73 0.37
CA LEU A 213 13.67 13.18 1.76
C LEU A 213 13.11 12.14 2.73
N ASN A 214 12.09 11.37 2.36
CA ASN A 214 11.56 10.27 3.15
C ASN A 214 12.54 9.09 3.27
N VAL A 215 13.26 8.76 2.18
CA VAL A 215 14.32 7.73 2.22
C VAL A 215 15.47 8.18 3.12
N LEU A 216 15.91 9.44 3.03
CA LEU A 216 16.95 9.99 3.91
C LEU A 216 16.51 10.02 5.38
N GLN A 217 15.27 10.45 5.62
CA GLN A 217 14.60 10.43 6.93
C GLN A 217 14.58 9.00 7.51
N ALA A 218 14.15 8.00 6.73
CA ALA A 218 14.10 6.60 7.14
C ALA A 218 15.49 6.01 7.41
N VAL A 219 16.49 6.31 6.56
CA VAL A 219 17.89 5.89 6.77
C VAL A 219 18.46 6.49 8.05
N ARG A 220 18.19 7.76 8.37
CA ARG A 220 18.62 8.37 9.64
C ARG A 220 17.88 7.76 10.83
N LEU A 221 16.57 7.48 10.72
CA LEU A 221 15.80 6.82 11.79
C LEU A 221 16.27 5.38 12.06
N LEU A 222 16.72 4.63 11.05
CA LEU A 222 17.45 3.38 11.24
C LEU A 222 18.85 3.59 11.82
N GLY A 223 19.56 4.64 11.42
CA GLY A 223 20.91 4.97 11.90
C GLY A 223 20.96 5.36 13.37
N THR A 224 19.99 6.14 13.86
CA THR A 224 19.85 6.48 15.28
C THR A 224 19.18 5.40 16.12
N ARG A 225 18.77 4.28 15.49
CA ARG A 225 17.90 3.23 16.07
C ARG A 225 16.51 3.74 16.50
N GLY A 226 16.09 4.90 16.00
CA GLY A 226 14.83 5.61 16.31
C GLY A 226 13.54 4.94 15.82
N HIS A 227 13.61 4.01 14.88
CA HIS A 227 12.49 3.17 14.43
C HIS A 227 13.03 1.86 13.86
N TYR A 228 12.33 0.76 14.12
CA TYR A 228 12.63 -0.55 13.51
C TYR A 228 12.29 -0.57 12.00
N THR A 229 12.90 -1.47 11.24
CA THR A 229 12.62 -1.68 9.80
C THR A 229 11.14 -1.97 9.55
N ILE A 230 10.50 -2.80 10.39
CA ILE A 230 9.07 -3.11 10.29
C ILE A 230 8.19 -1.87 10.54
N ASP A 231 8.64 -0.97 11.42
CA ASP A 231 7.97 0.27 11.80
C ASP A 231 7.89 1.26 10.62
N LEU A 232 8.99 1.36 9.87
CA LEU A 232 9.10 2.16 8.65
C LEU A 232 8.34 1.51 7.48
N ALA A 233 8.43 0.19 7.31
CA ALA A 233 7.75 -0.56 6.26
C ALA A 233 6.21 -0.51 6.40
N VAL A 234 5.70 -0.72 7.62
CA VAL A 234 4.27 -0.54 7.92
C VAL A 234 3.88 0.94 7.82
N GLY A 235 4.78 1.88 8.09
CA GLY A 235 4.57 3.31 7.79
C GLY A 235 4.28 3.59 6.31
N VAL A 236 5.06 3.01 5.38
CA VAL A 236 4.78 3.11 3.93
C VAL A 236 3.42 2.49 3.59
N GLY A 237 3.17 1.27 4.06
CA GLY A 237 1.91 0.55 3.81
C GLY A 237 0.69 1.30 4.33
N ALA A 238 0.79 1.88 5.53
CA ALA A 238 -0.23 2.71 6.15
C ALA A 238 -0.50 3.98 5.35
N GLY A 239 0.53 4.69 4.88
CA GLY A 239 0.37 5.89 4.05
C GLY A 239 -0.45 5.61 2.77
N ILE A 240 -0.18 4.48 2.11
CA ILE A 240 -0.93 4.02 0.93
C ILE A 240 -2.36 3.59 1.30
N LEU A 241 -2.52 2.82 2.40
CA LEU A 241 -3.81 2.30 2.85
C LEU A 241 -4.77 3.43 3.25
N PHE A 242 -4.32 4.37 4.09
CA PHE A 242 -5.16 5.46 4.57
C PHE A 242 -5.47 6.48 3.48
N ASP A 243 -4.58 6.68 2.51
CA ASP A 243 -4.90 7.44 1.29
C ASP A 243 -5.98 6.76 0.42
N SER A 244 -5.93 5.43 0.27
CA SER A 244 -6.97 4.66 -0.41
C SER A 244 -8.32 4.73 0.31
N LEU A 245 -8.31 4.63 1.65
CA LEU A 245 -9.51 4.73 2.48
C LEU A 245 -10.12 6.14 2.48
N ALA A 246 -9.31 7.19 2.56
CA ALA A 246 -9.77 8.58 2.45
C ALA A 246 -10.41 8.87 1.08
N GLY A 247 -9.83 8.34 0.00
CA GLY A 247 -10.44 8.41 -1.34
C GLY A 247 -11.82 7.76 -1.39
N LYS A 248 -11.95 6.52 -0.89
CA LYS A 248 -13.24 5.80 -0.81
C LYS A 248 -14.27 6.54 0.06
N TYR A 249 -13.83 7.17 1.15
CA TYR A 249 -14.67 8.00 2.01
C TYR A 249 -15.22 9.24 1.28
N GLU A 250 -14.34 10.00 0.61
CA GLU A 250 -14.77 11.16 -0.21
C GLU A 250 -15.75 10.75 -1.30
N ASP A 251 -15.44 9.71 -2.08
CA ASP A 251 -16.31 9.22 -3.15
C ASP A 251 -17.71 8.82 -2.64
N SER A 252 -17.76 8.22 -1.45
CA SER A 252 -19.02 7.83 -0.80
C SER A 252 -19.84 9.05 -0.37
N LYS A 253 -19.20 10.09 0.18
CA LYS A 253 -19.88 11.35 0.56
C LYS A 253 -20.34 12.15 -0.67
N ARG A 254 -19.52 12.22 -1.73
CA ARG A 254 -19.88 12.85 -3.02
C ARG A 254 -21.11 12.17 -3.65
N LYS A 255 -21.16 10.83 -3.65
CA LYS A 255 -22.33 10.04 -4.13
C LYS A 255 -23.57 10.26 -3.26
N GLY A 256 -23.41 10.30 -1.94
CA GLY A 256 -24.52 10.57 -1.00
C GLY A 256 -25.19 11.92 -1.26
N ALA A 257 -24.39 13.00 -1.33
CA ALA A 257 -24.91 14.34 -1.61
C ALA A 257 -25.67 14.41 -2.95
N ALA A 258 -25.12 13.81 -4.01
CA ALA A 258 -25.75 13.77 -5.34
C ALA A 258 -27.03 12.90 -5.42
N LEU A 259 -27.30 12.07 -4.41
CA LEU A 259 -28.57 11.35 -4.26
C LEU A 259 -29.60 12.19 -3.49
N THR A 260 -29.21 12.87 -2.41
CA THR A 260 -30.09 13.78 -1.66
C THR A 260 -30.63 14.89 -2.56
N THR A 261 -29.76 15.60 -3.29
CA THR A 261 -30.19 16.67 -4.21
C THR A 261 -31.15 16.20 -5.30
N LYS A 262 -31.16 14.90 -5.66
CA LYS A 262 -32.14 14.36 -6.62
C LYS A 262 -33.51 14.06 -6.01
N HIS A 263 -33.59 13.87 -4.70
CA HIS A 263 -34.86 13.73 -4.00
C HIS A 263 -35.51 15.08 -3.70
N ASP A 264 -34.72 16.13 -3.49
CA ASP A 264 -35.23 17.49 -3.21
C ASP A 264 -35.80 18.22 -4.46
N PHE A 265 -35.67 17.61 -5.66
CA PHE A 265 -36.14 18.15 -6.94
C PHE A 265 -37.13 17.20 -7.66
N SER A 266 -37.87 16.36 -6.92
CA SER A 266 -38.86 15.40 -7.46
C SER A 266 -40.16 15.36 -6.64
#